data_AF-H6WA12-F1
#
_entry.id   AF-H6WA12-F1
#
_cell.length_a   1.000
_cell.length_b   1.000
_cell.length_c   1.000
_cell.angle_alpha   90.00
_cell.angle_beta   90.00
_cell.angle_gamma   90.00
#
_symmetry.space_group_name_H-M   'P 1'
#
loop_
_entity.id
_entity.type
_entity.pdbx_description
1 polymer ?
#
loop_
_entity_poly.entity_id
_entity_poly.type
_entity_poly.pdbx_seq_one_letter_code
_entity_poly.pdbx_strand_id
1 'polypeptide(L)'
;PCVASSTAIVLNNIYAPSESSIDLTKVKAGTKITFAGKTTFGFTNDSSFDPIKLSGSGIHVTGAPGAVIDGNGQAYWNGYGSNDDVPKPNHFIAASKLIGGSVIENLYIQNWPVHLFSISGAVGLTIQNLILNNTAGDAPNAASGTLAAAHNSDGFDLSSSVDTIIRNTSVYNQDDCVAVTSGNNITIDGLYCSG
;
A
#
# COMPACT_ATOMS: atom_id res chain seq x y z
N PRO A 1 -17.30 3.16 -16.95
CA PRO A 1 -15.91 2.98 -16.46
C PRO A 1 -15.56 1.49 -16.36
N CYS A 2 -14.40 1.08 -16.90
CA CYS A 2 -13.95 -0.32 -17.00
C CYS A 2 -14.05 -1.10 -15.67
N VAL A 3 -13.80 -0.42 -14.55
CA VAL A 3 -13.82 -0.96 -13.19
C VAL A 3 -15.13 -1.67 -12.83
N ALA A 4 -16.28 -1.10 -13.18
CA ALA A 4 -17.59 -1.64 -12.81
C ALA A 4 -18.16 -2.64 -13.83
N SER A 5 -17.47 -2.86 -14.96
CA SER A 5 -17.94 -3.74 -16.05
C SER A 5 -17.09 -5.00 -16.22
N SER A 6 -15.82 -4.96 -15.81
CA SER A 6 -14.84 -6.02 -16.05
C SER A 6 -14.59 -6.89 -14.82
N THR A 7 -14.23 -8.16 -15.05
CA THR A 7 -13.74 -9.11 -14.02
C THR A 7 -12.24 -9.36 -14.14
N ALA A 8 -11.59 -8.80 -15.15
CA ALA A 8 -10.15 -8.76 -15.32
C ALA A 8 -9.73 -7.34 -15.68
N ILE A 9 -8.87 -6.73 -14.87
CA ILE A 9 -8.39 -5.37 -15.03
C ILE A 9 -6.87 -5.41 -15.04
N VAL A 10 -6.25 -4.83 -16.07
CA VAL A 10 -4.79 -4.67 -16.13
C VAL A 10 -4.47 -3.18 -16.08
N LEU A 11 -3.68 -2.79 -15.09
CA LEU A 11 -3.16 -1.44 -14.90
C LEU A 11 -1.72 -1.42 -15.43
N ASN A 12 -1.53 -1.04 -16.69
CA ASN A 12 -0.24 -1.11 -17.38
C ASN A 12 0.38 0.28 -17.56
N ASN A 13 1.55 0.52 -16.95
CA ASN A 13 2.28 1.80 -17.01
C ASN A 13 1.42 3.01 -16.63
N ILE A 14 0.61 2.87 -15.58
CA ILE A 14 -0.28 3.94 -15.14
C ILE A 14 0.54 5.06 -14.49
N TYR A 15 0.33 6.28 -14.97
CA TYR A 15 0.63 7.49 -14.21
C TYR A 15 -0.69 8.06 -13.69
N ALA A 16 -0.84 8.09 -12.36
CA ALA A 16 -1.94 8.76 -11.69
C ALA A 16 -1.54 10.23 -11.45
N PRO A 17 -2.19 11.22 -12.08
CA PRO A 17 -1.85 12.63 -11.87
C PRO A 17 -2.05 13.08 -10.42
N SER A 18 -1.56 14.29 -10.11
CA SER A 18 -1.86 14.97 -8.84
C SER A 18 -3.37 14.93 -8.54
N GLU A 19 -3.71 14.72 -7.26
CA GLU A 19 -5.09 14.67 -6.76
C GLU A 19 -5.97 13.55 -7.37
N SER A 20 -5.38 12.61 -8.12
CA SER A 20 -6.13 11.55 -8.82
C SER A 20 -5.83 10.17 -8.22
N SER A 21 -6.80 9.60 -7.49
CA SER A 21 -6.68 8.23 -6.97
C SER A 21 -6.85 7.18 -8.07
N ILE A 22 -6.13 6.06 -7.96
CA ILE A 22 -6.53 4.80 -8.58
C ILE A 22 -7.63 4.18 -7.71
N ASP A 23 -8.89 4.45 -8.07
CA ASP A 23 -10.07 3.97 -7.33
C ASP A 23 -10.57 2.61 -7.86
N LEU A 24 -10.31 1.57 -7.07
CA LEU A 24 -10.72 0.18 -7.33
C LEU A 24 -11.83 -0.28 -6.38
N THR A 25 -12.54 0.63 -5.71
CA THR A 25 -13.57 0.30 -4.71
C THR A 25 -14.89 -0.20 -5.30
N LYS A 26 -15.05 -0.09 -6.64
CA LYS A 26 -16.27 -0.45 -7.36
C LYS A 26 -16.09 -1.63 -8.31
N VAL A 27 -15.06 -2.44 -8.10
CA VAL A 27 -14.85 -3.66 -8.88
C VAL A 27 -15.94 -4.69 -8.59
N LYS A 28 -16.22 -5.55 -9.56
CA LYS A 28 -17.13 -6.68 -9.36
C LYS A 28 -16.52 -7.69 -8.39
N ALA A 29 -17.35 -8.45 -7.68
CA ALA A 29 -16.88 -9.60 -6.91
C ALA A 29 -16.13 -10.59 -7.82
N GLY A 30 -15.06 -11.21 -7.32
CA GLY A 30 -14.23 -12.12 -8.10
C GLY A 30 -13.27 -11.46 -9.09
N THR A 31 -13.18 -10.12 -9.11
CA THR A 31 -12.33 -9.42 -10.09
C THR A 31 -10.85 -9.70 -9.85
N LYS A 32 -10.12 -10.03 -10.92
CA LYS A 32 -8.66 -10.05 -10.95
C LYS A 32 -8.13 -8.69 -11.40
N ILE A 33 -7.24 -8.11 -10.62
CA ILE A 33 -6.56 -6.83 -10.87
C ILE A 33 -5.07 -7.12 -11.00
N THR A 34 -4.45 -6.71 -12.10
CA THR A 34 -3.04 -6.95 -12.36
C THR A 34 -2.31 -5.64 -12.64
N PHE A 35 -1.36 -5.27 -11.79
CA PHE A 35 -0.41 -4.20 -12.06
C PHE A 35 0.68 -4.69 -13.01
N ALA A 36 0.98 -3.92 -14.05
CA ALA A 36 1.99 -4.23 -15.05
C ALA A 36 2.84 -3.00 -15.38
N GLY A 37 4.11 -3.23 -15.72
CA GLY A 37 5.05 -2.12 -15.96
C GLY A 37 5.25 -1.28 -14.70
N LYS A 38 5.43 0.04 -14.85
CA LYS A 38 5.65 0.96 -13.73
C LYS A 38 4.40 1.81 -13.46
N THR A 39 3.81 1.65 -12.28
CA THR A 39 2.76 2.56 -11.76
C THR A 39 3.41 3.70 -10.98
N THR A 40 3.00 4.94 -11.22
CA THR A 40 3.54 6.15 -10.58
C THR A 40 2.45 7.16 -10.24
N PHE A 41 2.75 8.08 -9.31
CA PHE A 41 1.80 9.07 -8.79
C PHE A 41 2.39 10.48 -8.82
N GLY A 42 1.56 11.47 -9.15
CA GLY A 42 1.89 12.88 -9.00
C GLY A 42 1.92 13.32 -7.53
N PHE A 43 2.65 14.41 -7.24
CA PHE A 43 2.65 15.03 -5.92
C PHE A 43 1.25 15.55 -5.56
N THR A 44 0.76 15.26 -4.36
CA THR A 44 -0.55 15.69 -3.84
C THR A 44 -0.39 16.18 -2.40
N ASN A 45 -0.60 17.48 -2.17
CA ASN A 45 -0.40 18.12 -0.87
C ASN A 45 -1.64 18.01 0.02
N ASP A 46 -2.03 16.78 0.37
CA ASP A 46 -3.23 16.50 1.16
C ASP A 46 -3.05 15.22 2.00
N SER A 47 -3.19 15.33 3.32
CA SER A 47 -3.07 14.19 4.24
C SER A 47 -4.26 13.23 4.20
N SER A 48 -5.39 13.66 3.65
CA SER A 48 -6.60 12.84 3.49
C SER A 48 -6.67 12.13 2.13
N PHE A 49 -5.71 12.39 1.24
CA PHE A 49 -5.65 11.77 -0.06
C PHE A 49 -5.09 10.34 0.04
N ASP A 50 -5.88 9.35 -0.41
CA ASP A 50 -5.39 7.99 -0.63
C ASP A 50 -5.09 7.77 -2.12
N PRO A 51 -3.83 7.56 -2.52
CA PRO A 51 -3.44 7.33 -3.91
C PRO A 51 -4.06 6.07 -4.52
N ILE A 52 -4.17 4.99 -3.76
CA ILE A 52 -4.86 3.76 -4.17
C ILE A 52 -5.97 3.45 -3.17
N LYS A 53 -7.19 3.26 -3.69
CA LYS A 53 -8.36 2.87 -2.90
C LYS A 53 -8.84 1.49 -3.34
N LEU A 54 -8.98 0.56 -2.40
CA LEU A 54 -9.29 -0.84 -2.71
C LEU A 54 -10.41 -1.37 -1.80
N SER A 55 -11.41 -2.01 -2.40
CA SER A 55 -12.41 -2.81 -1.69
C SER A 55 -12.99 -3.89 -2.60
N GLY A 56 -13.58 -4.93 -2.03
CA GLY A 56 -14.22 -5.97 -2.85
C GLY A 56 -14.43 -7.30 -2.13
N SER A 57 -15.13 -8.20 -2.80
CA SER A 57 -15.39 -9.57 -2.33
C SER A 57 -14.77 -10.58 -3.27
N GLY A 58 -13.94 -11.47 -2.74
CA GLY A 58 -13.21 -12.50 -3.50
C GLY A 58 -12.33 -11.94 -4.62
N ILE A 59 -11.82 -10.72 -4.48
CA ILE A 59 -10.97 -10.11 -5.51
C ILE A 59 -9.55 -10.65 -5.41
N HIS A 60 -8.82 -10.61 -6.52
CA HIS A 60 -7.42 -11.03 -6.59
C HIS A 60 -6.57 -9.88 -7.16
N VAL A 61 -5.74 -9.26 -6.33
CA VAL A 61 -4.80 -8.20 -6.72
C VAL A 61 -3.39 -8.78 -6.86
N THR A 62 -2.73 -8.57 -8.00
CA THR A 62 -1.38 -9.10 -8.22
C THR A 62 -0.52 -8.24 -9.14
N GLY A 63 0.78 -8.52 -9.21
CA GLY A 63 1.75 -7.90 -10.10
C GLY A 63 2.18 -8.85 -11.22
N ALA A 64 2.31 -8.33 -12.44
CA ALA A 64 3.01 -9.02 -13.52
C ALA A 64 4.53 -9.08 -13.22
N PRO A 65 5.30 -10.02 -13.80
CA PRO A 65 6.74 -10.06 -13.64
C PRO A 65 7.41 -8.71 -13.97
N GLY A 66 8.20 -8.20 -13.03
CA GLY A 66 8.88 -6.91 -13.16
C GLY A 66 7.98 -5.67 -12.97
N ALA A 67 6.71 -5.84 -12.58
CA ALA A 67 5.85 -4.72 -12.25
C ALA A 67 6.34 -4.00 -10.99
N VAL A 68 6.30 -2.67 -11.01
CA VAL A 68 6.69 -1.80 -9.90
C VAL A 68 5.58 -0.80 -9.62
N ILE A 69 5.20 -0.65 -8.35
CA ILE A 69 4.37 0.46 -7.88
C ILE A 69 5.28 1.40 -7.10
N ASP A 70 5.45 2.62 -7.59
CA ASP A 70 6.33 3.63 -7.01
C ASP A 70 5.48 4.78 -6.44
N GLY A 71 5.51 4.94 -5.11
CA GLY A 71 4.63 5.85 -4.39
C GLY A 71 5.05 7.32 -4.38
N ASN A 72 6.16 7.66 -5.06
CA ASN A 72 6.69 9.01 -5.13
C ASN A 72 7.04 9.61 -3.75
N GLY A 73 7.44 8.77 -2.79
CA GLY A 73 7.74 9.14 -1.41
C GLY A 73 8.81 10.23 -1.29
N GLN A 74 9.81 10.24 -2.19
CA GLN A 74 10.86 11.25 -2.21
C GLN A 74 10.34 12.70 -2.35
N ALA A 75 9.14 12.88 -2.94
CA ALA A 75 8.53 14.20 -3.07
C ALA A 75 7.93 14.72 -1.74
N TYR A 76 7.80 13.86 -0.73
CA TYR A 76 7.12 14.15 0.54
C TYR A 76 8.06 14.07 1.75
N TRP A 77 9.06 13.20 1.68
CA TRP A 77 9.94 12.86 2.79
C TRP A 77 10.75 14.05 3.32
N ASN A 78 10.55 14.35 4.59
CA ASN A 78 11.22 15.43 5.32
C ASN A 78 11.67 15.00 6.74
N GLY A 79 11.68 13.70 7.02
CA GLY A 79 12.10 13.11 8.29
C GLY A 79 11.08 13.20 9.43
N TYR A 80 9.90 13.78 9.19
CA TYR A 80 8.86 13.91 10.22
C TYR A 80 7.64 13.01 9.98
N GLY A 81 7.50 12.41 8.79
CA GLY A 81 6.42 11.46 8.53
C GLY A 81 5.05 12.11 8.72
N SER A 82 4.23 11.55 9.61
CA SER A 82 2.91 12.08 10.00
C SER A 82 2.94 13.02 11.22
N ASN A 83 4.12 13.34 11.75
CA ASN A 83 4.28 14.08 13.01
C ASN A 83 4.44 15.59 12.86
N ASP A 84 4.24 16.14 11.66
CA ASP A 84 4.27 17.57 11.38
C ASP A 84 3.02 18.04 10.61
N ASP A 85 2.94 19.35 10.36
CA ASP A 85 1.83 19.97 9.64
C ASP A 85 2.04 20.00 8.11
N VAL A 86 3.06 19.33 7.57
CA VAL A 86 3.31 19.28 6.11
C VAL A 86 2.47 18.16 5.50
N PRO A 87 1.48 18.47 4.63
CA PRO A 87 0.59 17.45 4.10
C PRO A 87 1.30 16.41 3.24
N LYS A 88 1.04 15.14 3.54
CA LYS A 88 1.56 13.98 2.80
C LYS A 88 0.46 12.92 2.81
N PRO A 89 0.21 12.19 1.71
CA PRO A 89 -0.76 11.11 1.70
C PRO A 89 -0.49 10.14 2.86
N ASN A 90 -1.38 10.12 3.86
CA ASN A 90 -1.12 9.40 5.11
C ASN A 90 -1.17 7.88 4.89
N HIS A 91 -2.04 7.42 3.99
CA HIS A 91 -2.12 6.02 3.58
C HIS A 91 -1.91 5.93 2.08
N PHE A 92 -0.90 5.17 1.65
CA PHE A 92 -0.65 4.97 0.22
C PHE A 92 -1.70 4.04 -0.42
N ILE A 93 -2.07 2.98 0.28
CA ILE A 93 -3.11 2.02 -0.10
C ILE A 93 -4.15 1.94 1.01
N ALA A 94 -5.29 2.61 0.80
CA ALA A 94 -6.46 2.48 1.67
C ALA A 94 -7.31 1.28 1.21
N ALA A 95 -7.24 0.19 1.97
CA ALA A 95 -7.94 -1.05 1.72
C ALA A 95 -9.05 -1.26 2.76
N SER A 96 -10.31 -1.30 2.31
CA SER A 96 -11.44 -1.51 3.19
C SER A 96 -12.33 -2.63 2.69
N LYS A 97 -12.93 -3.40 3.61
CA LYS A 97 -13.93 -4.44 3.28
C LYS A 97 -13.44 -5.42 2.21
N LEU A 98 -12.18 -5.85 2.31
CA LEU A 98 -11.65 -6.97 1.54
C LEU A 98 -12.16 -8.27 2.15
N ILE A 99 -13.26 -8.78 1.59
CA ILE A 99 -13.99 -9.92 2.13
C ILE A 99 -14.03 -11.08 1.14
N GLY A 100 -14.68 -12.19 1.52
CA GLY A 100 -14.97 -13.29 0.61
C GLY A 100 -13.74 -14.05 0.13
N GLY A 101 -12.67 -14.09 0.92
CA GLY A 101 -11.44 -14.79 0.54
C GLY A 101 -10.57 -13.99 -0.45
N SER A 102 -10.59 -12.66 -0.38
CA SER A 102 -9.78 -11.81 -1.26
C SER A 102 -8.27 -12.07 -1.07
N VAL A 103 -7.50 -11.90 -2.12
CA VAL A 103 -6.04 -12.15 -2.14
C VAL A 103 -5.29 -10.96 -2.71
N ILE A 104 -4.20 -10.56 -2.05
CA ILE A 104 -3.20 -9.62 -2.55
C ILE A 104 -1.86 -10.35 -2.61
N GLU A 105 -1.25 -10.48 -3.78
CA GLU A 105 0.01 -11.23 -3.91
C GLU A 105 0.97 -10.75 -4.99
N ASN A 106 2.26 -11.06 -4.81
CA ASN A 106 3.29 -10.85 -5.83
C ASN A 106 3.41 -9.36 -6.27
N LEU A 107 3.31 -8.43 -5.31
CA LEU A 107 3.52 -7.01 -5.55
C LEU A 107 4.92 -6.59 -5.13
N TYR A 108 5.55 -5.75 -5.94
CA TYR A 108 6.72 -4.97 -5.57
C TYR A 108 6.29 -3.51 -5.46
N ILE A 109 6.40 -2.95 -4.25
CA ILE A 109 6.05 -1.56 -3.94
C ILE A 109 7.28 -0.87 -3.40
N GLN A 110 7.54 0.35 -3.86
CA GLN A 110 8.66 1.14 -3.38
C GLN A 110 8.29 2.59 -3.14
N ASN A 111 9.07 3.24 -2.26
CA ASN A 111 9.07 4.67 -2.04
C ASN A 111 7.67 5.24 -1.75
N TRP A 112 7.01 4.79 -0.70
CA TRP A 112 5.70 5.34 -0.32
C TRP A 112 5.84 6.51 0.67
N PRO A 113 4.86 7.43 0.77
CA PRO A 113 5.02 8.68 1.52
C PRO A 113 5.08 8.51 3.03
N VAL A 114 4.04 7.92 3.63
CA VAL A 114 3.85 7.73 5.08
C VAL A 114 3.47 6.26 5.32
N HIS A 115 2.26 5.91 5.75
CA HIS A 115 1.89 4.50 5.95
C HIS A 115 1.56 3.82 4.61
N LEU A 116 1.98 2.57 4.43
CA LEU A 116 1.77 1.84 3.17
C LEU A 116 0.34 1.29 3.06
N PHE A 117 0.04 0.21 3.77
CA PHE A 117 -1.27 -0.43 3.74
C PHE A 117 -2.09 -0.02 4.95
N SER A 118 -3.20 0.70 4.75
CA SER A 118 -4.22 0.89 5.78
C SER A 118 -5.39 -0.05 5.50
N ILE A 119 -5.47 -1.13 6.27
CA ILE A 119 -6.42 -2.23 6.07
C ILE A 119 -7.46 -2.22 7.18
N SER A 120 -8.74 -2.12 6.80
CA SER A 120 -9.86 -2.14 7.74
C SER A 120 -11.01 -3.04 7.29
N GLY A 121 -11.61 -3.76 8.23
CA GLY A 121 -12.81 -4.55 7.96
C GLY A 121 -12.60 -5.72 7.01
N ALA A 122 -11.39 -6.28 6.94
CA ALA A 122 -11.10 -7.44 6.11
C ALA A 122 -11.65 -8.73 6.76
N VAL A 123 -12.11 -9.67 5.93
CA VAL A 123 -12.62 -10.98 6.38
C VAL A 123 -12.13 -12.07 5.44
N GLY A 124 -11.24 -12.94 5.93
CA GLY A 124 -10.64 -14.00 5.12
C GLY A 124 -9.60 -13.50 4.11
N LEU A 125 -8.96 -12.35 4.37
CA LEU A 125 -7.96 -11.77 3.47
C LEU A 125 -6.63 -12.52 3.56
N THR A 126 -6.02 -12.84 2.41
CA THR A 126 -4.63 -13.31 2.35
C THR A 126 -3.75 -12.29 1.63
N ILE A 127 -2.66 -11.90 2.25
CA ILE A 127 -1.61 -11.05 1.66
C ILE A 127 -0.31 -11.86 1.66
N GLN A 128 0.33 -12.03 0.50
CA GLN A 128 1.51 -12.89 0.41
C GLN A 128 2.51 -12.57 -0.69
N ASN A 129 3.78 -12.87 -0.47
CA ASN A 129 4.83 -12.75 -1.49
C ASN A 129 5.02 -11.29 -1.95
N LEU A 130 4.99 -10.33 -1.02
CA LEU A 130 5.22 -8.92 -1.31
C LEU A 130 6.69 -8.55 -1.05
N ILE A 131 7.16 -7.53 -1.77
CA ILE A 131 8.40 -6.81 -1.47
C ILE A 131 8.03 -5.33 -1.32
N LEU A 132 8.20 -4.81 -0.11
CA LEU A 132 7.91 -3.43 0.26
C LEU A 132 9.25 -2.75 0.54
N ASN A 133 9.70 -1.89 -0.37
CA ASN A 133 11.03 -1.31 -0.31
C ASN A 133 11.00 0.22 -0.15
N ASN A 134 11.24 0.69 1.07
CA ASN A 134 11.40 2.11 1.39
C ASN A 134 12.84 2.51 1.74
N THR A 135 13.85 1.69 1.39
CA THR A 135 15.27 1.93 1.75
C THR A 135 15.82 3.24 1.18
N ALA A 136 15.24 3.77 0.11
CA ALA A 136 15.60 5.10 -0.40
C ALA A 136 15.33 6.23 0.61
N GLY A 137 14.50 5.96 1.62
CA GLY A 137 14.19 6.85 2.72
C GLY A 137 15.12 6.74 3.94
N ASP A 138 16.04 5.77 3.98
CA ASP A 138 16.94 5.54 5.14
C ASP A 138 17.94 6.69 5.32
N ALA A 139 18.50 7.16 4.21
CA ALA A 139 19.45 8.26 4.23
C ALA A 139 18.74 9.60 4.44
N PRO A 140 19.35 10.55 5.18
CA PRO A 140 18.84 11.91 5.23
C PRO A 140 18.79 12.58 3.86
N ASN A 141 17.90 13.55 3.72
CA ASN A 141 17.80 14.41 2.55
C ASN A 141 17.85 15.91 2.95
N ALA A 142 17.74 16.80 1.97
CA ALA A 142 17.81 18.24 2.20
C ALA A 142 16.70 18.78 3.12
N ALA A 143 15.56 18.09 3.22
CA ALA A 143 14.42 18.48 4.04
C ALA A 143 14.44 17.86 5.46
N SER A 144 15.15 16.73 5.66
CA SER A 144 15.20 16.01 6.93
C SER A 144 16.43 16.31 7.81
N GLY A 145 17.41 17.06 7.28
CA GLY A 145 18.63 17.40 8.00
C GLY A 145 19.49 16.18 8.31
N THR A 146 19.53 15.74 9.56
CA THR A 146 20.26 14.53 9.99
C THR A 146 19.35 13.33 10.22
N LEU A 147 18.03 13.51 10.12
CA LEU A 147 17.05 12.42 10.27
C LEU A 147 16.99 11.62 8.96
N ALA A 148 16.63 10.33 9.04
CA ALA A 148 16.22 9.57 7.87
C ALA A 148 15.15 10.37 7.09
N ALA A 149 15.18 10.31 5.75
CA ALA A 149 14.23 11.06 4.94
C ALA A 149 12.78 10.59 5.16
N ALA A 150 12.57 9.28 5.16
CA ALA A 150 11.27 8.67 5.42
C ALA A 150 11.07 8.42 6.92
N HIS A 151 9.83 8.54 7.38
CA HIS A 151 9.44 8.36 8.77
C HIS A 151 7.93 8.02 8.82
N ASN A 152 7.48 7.27 9.84
CA ASN A 152 6.11 6.71 9.90
C ASN A 152 5.74 5.93 8.64
N SER A 153 6.70 5.13 8.18
CA SER A 153 6.61 4.38 6.93
C SER A 153 6.09 2.96 7.14
N ASP A 154 5.04 2.78 7.92
CA ASP A 154 4.50 1.47 8.31
C ASP A 154 4.24 0.58 7.08
N GLY A 155 4.57 -0.71 7.20
CA GLY A 155 4.33 -1.69 6.13
C GLY A 155 2.85 -2.08 6.04
N PHE A 156 2.27 -2.48 7.18
CA PHE A 156 0.88 -2.93 7.27
C PHE A 156 0.20 -2.43 8.55
N ASP A 157 -0.76 -1.52 8.40
CA ASP A 157 -1.69 -1.15 9.45
C ASP A 157 -2.97 -1.96 9.30
N LEU A 158 -3.28 -2.80 10.28
CA LEU A 158 -4.45 -3.66 10.27
C LEU A 158 -5.39 -3.32 11.43
N SER A 159 -6.65 -3.10 11.11
CA SER A 159 -7.71 -2.81 12.07
C SER A 159 -8.99 -3.57 11.74
N SER A 160 -9.80 -3.86 12.77
CA SER A 160 -11.15 -4.42 12.66
C SER A 160 -11.28 -5.59 11.68
N SER A 161 -10.28 -6.47 11.61
CA SER A 161 -10.19 -7.53 10.60
C SER A 161 -10.26 -8.92 11.24
N VAL A 162 -10.75 -9.90 10.49
CA VAL A 162 -10.97 -11.27 10.95
C VAL A 162 -10.40 -12.27 9.95
N ASP A 163 -9.81 -13.37 10.43
CA ASP A 163 -9.29 -14.47 9.61
C ASP A 163 -8.33 -13.98 8.51
N THR A 164 -7.43 -13.06 8.87
CA THR A 164 -6.51 -12.42 7.91
C THR A 164 -5.11 -12.99 8.06
N ILE A 165 -4.47 -13.31 6.93
CA ILE A 165 -3.13 -13.88 6.86
C ILE A 165 -2.22 -12.91 6.09
N ILE A 166 -1.10 -12.54 6.68
CA ILE A 166 0.01 -11.84 6.01
C ILE A 166 1.21 -12.78 6.05
N ARG A 167 1.79 -13.12 4.89
CA ARG A 167 2.92 -14.07 4.87
C ARG A 167 3.96 -13.85 3.79
N ASN A 168 5.13 -14.46 3.96
CA ASN A 168 6.19 -14.55 2.95
C ASN A 168 6.54 -13.18 2.32
N THR A 169 6.63 -12.15 3.14
CA THR A 169 6.73 -10.75 2.67
C THR A 169 7.98 -10.11 3.25
N SER A 170 8.72 -9.38 2.42
CA SER A 170 9.88 -8.59 2.86
C SER A 170 9.50 -7.12 2.96
N VAL A 171 9.73 -6.52 4.12
CA VAL A 171 9.44 -5.12 4.43
C VAL A 171 10.74 -4.43 4.82
N TYR A 172 11.10 -3.40 4.07
CA TYR A 172 12.19 -2.49 4.35
C TYR A 172 11.61 -1.11 4.56
N ASN A 173 11.57 -0.62 5.79
CA ASN A 173 10.92 0.64 6.14
C ASN A 173 11.57 1.28 7.37
N GLN A 174 10.94 2.31 7.95
CA GLN A 174 11.48 3.12 9.05
C GLN A 174 10.52 3.21 10.24
N ASP A 175 9.52 2.33 10.28
CA ASP A 175 8.50 2.24 11.33
C ASP A 175 7.97 0.80 11.41
N ASP A 176 6.80 0.57 12.01
CA ASP A 176 6.24 -0.76 12.20
C ASP A 176 6.16 -1.58 10.90
N CYS A 177 6.75 -2.77 10.92
CA CYS A 177 6.63 -3.72 9.81
C CYS A 177 5.17 -4.18 9.63
N VAL A 178 4.50 -4.44 10.76
CA VAL A 178 3.06 -4.73 10.85
C VAL A 178 2.54 -4.17 12.18
N ALA A 179 1.56 -3.27 12.12
CA ALA A 179 0.81 -2.76 13.27
C ALA A 179 -0.63 -3.31 13.25
N VAL A 180 -0.95 -4.22 14.18
CA VAL A 180 -2.33 -4.72 14.36
C VAL A 180 -2.99 -3.95 15.50
N THR A 181 -3.76 -2.92 15.16
CA THR A 181 -4.48 -2.11 16.16
C THR A 181 -5.74 -2.79 16.67
N SER A 182 -6.39 -3.62 15.84
CA SER A 182 -7.51 -4.47 16.25
C SER A 182 -7.77 -5.60 15.23
N GLY A 183 -8.17 -6.77 15.72
CA GLY A 183 -8.54 -7.90 14.87
C GLY A 183 -8.75 -9.19 15.65
N ASN A 184 -9.23 -10.22 14.97
CA ASN A 184 -9.41 -11.57 15.52
C ASN A 184 -8.88 -12.62 14.54
N ASN A 185 -8.16 -13.62 15.05
CA ASN A 185 -7.53 -14.66 14.22
C ASN A 185 -6.66 -14.08 13.08
N ILE A 186 -5.68 -13.25 13.46
CA ILE A 186 -4.69 -12.68 12.54
C ILE A 186 -3.44 -13.54 12.56
N THR A 187 -2.97 -13.96 11.39
CA THR A 187 -1.74 -14.74 11.23
C THR A 187 -0.69 -13.92 10.48
N ILE A 188 0.50 -13.79 11.07
CA ILE A 188 1.67 -13.15 10.46
C ILE A 188 2.77 -14.20 10.44
N ASP A 189 3.21 -14.63 9.26
CA ASP A 189 4.14 -15.77 9.12
C ASP A 189 5.16 -15.59 7.99
N GLY A 190 6.43 -15.93 8.23
CA GLY A 190 7.46 -15.81 7.19
C GLY A 190 7.72 -14.37 6.70
N LEU A 191 7.54 -13.37 7.57
CA LEU A 191 7.93 -12.00 7.25
C LEU A 191 9.43 -11.78 7.47
N TYR A 192 10.04 -11.00 6.60
CA TYR A 192 11.34 -10.38 6.81
C TYR A 192 11.12 -8.88 7.02
N CYS A 193 11.50 -8.37 8.19
CA CYS A 193 11.37 -6.95 8.54
C CYS A 193 12.76 -6.36 8.75
N SER A 194 13.05 -5.25 8.09
CA SER A 194 14.30 -4.49 8.22
C SER A 194 13.98 -3.00 8.30
N GLY A 195 14.53 -2.33 9.29
CA GLY A 195 14.45 -0.88 9.46
C GLY A 195 15.56 -0.34 10.33
#